data_AF-A0A368FG07-F1
#
_entry.id   AF-A0A368FG07-F1
#
_cell.length_a   1.000
_cell.length_b   1.000
_cell.length_c   1.000
_cell.angle_alpha   90.00
_cell.angle_beta   90.00
_cell.angle_gamma   90.00
#
_symmetry.space_group_name_H-M   'P 1'
#
loop_
_entity.id
_entity.type
_entity.pdbx_description
1 polymer ?
#
loop_
_entity_poly.entity_id
_entity_poly.type
_entity_poly.pdbx_seq_one_letter_code
_entity_poly.pdbx_strand_id
1 'polypeptide(L)'
;MTAVAKSKSIPYRNLFSFWIFGLCNNFAYSVMLSAAQDILNKHKGEDPIEDNVTDATCVVEITTRICSPTSTGVVLLCNIIPGLCVKMLCPFVMHRIPYWVRHTTVCVAQASSLIITAFADSVPVALGGVCLASFSSGLGETTYLGLAGHYSK
;
A
#
# COMPACT_ATOMS: atom_id res chain seq x y z
N MET A 1 49.75 16.24 11.25
CA MET A 1 48.89 16.74 10.16
C MET A 1 47.49 16.21 10.39
N THR A 2 46.61 17.03 10.97
CA THR A 2 45.20 16.70 11.17
C THR A 2 44.46 16.95 9.85
N ALA A 3 43.99 15.89 9.21
CA ALA A 3 43.08 16.01 8.08
C ALA A 3 41.73 16.50 8.59
N VAL A 4 41.44 17.79 8.41
CA VAL A 4 40.09 18.34 8.60
C VAL A 4 39.20 17.72 7.53
N ALA A 5 38.33 16.79 7.94
CA ALA A 5 37.30 16.24 7.07
C ALA A 5 36.39 17.38 6.61
N LYS A 6 36.49 17.74 5.32
CA LYS A 6 35.64 18.75 4.69
C LYS A 6 34.20 18.28 4.77
N SER A 7 33.38 18.92 5.61
CA SER A 7 31.93 18.70 5.66
C SER A 7 31.37 18.95 4.26
N LYS A 8 31.01 17.89 3.57
CA LYS A 8 30.51 17.92 2.19
C LYS A 8 29.04 18.30 2.31
N SER A 9 28.68 19.51 1.90
CA SER A 9 27.28 19.96 1.90
C SER A 9 26.41 18.93 1.20
N ILE A 10 25.36 18.48 1.88
CA ILE A 10 24.39 17.55 1.30
C ILE A 10 23.77 18.29 0.10
N PRO A 11 23.88 17.75 -1.12
CA PRO A 11 23.22 18.37 -2.25
C PRO A 11 21.71 18.25 -2.02
N TYR A 12 21.03 19.39 -1.86
CA TYR A 12 19.56 19.48 -1.68
C TYR A 12 18.78 18.65 -2.71
N ARG A 13 19.35 18.49 -3.92
CA ARG A 13 18.84 17.60 -4.98
C ARG A 13 18.64 16.15 -4.52
N ASN A 14 19.58 15.59 -3.77
CA ASN A 14 19.49 14.21 -3.30
C ASN A 14 18.44 14.10 -2.20
N LEU A 15 18.38 15.05 -1.29
CA LEU A 15 17.37 15.10 -0.22
C LEU A 15 15.96 15.17 -0.81
N PHE A 16 15.74 16.05 -1.78
CA PHE A 16 14.46 16.15 -2.48
C PHE A 16 14.10 14.84 -3.21
N SER A 17 15.09 14.20 -3.86
CA SER A 17 14.87 12.92 -4.54
C SER A 17 14.47 11.81 -3.56
N PHE A 18 15.14 11.69 -2.41
CA PHE A 18 14.79 10.72 -1.38
C PHE A 18 13.40 10.97 -0.79
N TRP A 19 13.02 12.24 -0.62
CA TRP A 19 11.70 12.61 -0.15
C TRP A 19 10.60 12.17 -1.13
N ILE A 20 10.75 12.49 -2.41
CA ILE A 20 9.80 12.07 -3.46
C ILE A 20 9.74 10.54 -3.57
N PHE A 21 10.88 9.85 -3.61
CA PHE A 21 10.88 8.38 -3.72
C PHE A 21 10.24 7.69 -2.51
N GLY A 22 10.50 8.19 -1.30
CA GLY A 22 9.85 7.69 -0.09
C GLY A 22 8.34 7.95 -0.08
N LEU A 23 7.91 9.11 -0.59
CA LEU A 23 6.50 9.48 -0.69
C LEU A 23 5.77 8.63 -1.73
N CYS A 24 6.33 8.48 -2.94
CA CYS A 24 5.75 7.64 -4.00
C CYS A 24 5.59 6.18 -3.57
N ASN A 25 6.52 5.65 -2.77
CA ASN A 25 6.43 4.29 -2.24
C ASN A 25 5.24 4.06 -1.30
N ASN A 26 4.90 5.06 -0.50
CA ASN A 26 3.80 5.00 0.46
C ASN A 26 2.48 5.55 -0.12
N PHE A 27 2.52 6.22 -1.27
CA PHE A 27 1.35 6.82 -1.88
C PHE A 27 0.25 5.78 -2.14
N ALA A 28 0.59 4.68 -2.80
CA ALA A 28 -0.40 3.65 -3.10
C ALA A 28 -0.93 2.96 -1.84
N TYR A 29 -0.09 2.75 -0.83
CA TYR A 29 -0.53 2.25 0.47
C TYR A 29 -1.61 3.15 1.09
N SER A 30 -1.39 4.48 1.06
CA SER A 30 -2.37 5.44 1.56
C SER A 30 -3.67 5.43 0.74
N VAL A 31 -3.57 5.34 -0.59
CA VAL A 31 -4.74 5.26 -1.48
C VAL A 31 -5.57 4.02 -1.17
N MET A 32 -4.93 2.85 -0.99
CA MET A 32 -5.65 1.61 -0.67
C MET A 32 -6.34 1.66 0.70
N LEU A 33 -5.71 2.29 1.70
CA LEU A 33 -6.34 2.49 3.01
C LEU A 33 -7.58 3.39 2.91
N SER A 34 -7.47 4.51 2.19
CA SER A 34 -8.61 5.41 1.98
C SER A 34 -9.73 4.74 1.19
N ALA A 35 -9.38 3.92 0.20
CA ALA A 35 -10.34 3.19 -0.63
C ALA A 35 -10.85 1.89 0.01
N ALA A 36 -10.43 1.53 1.23
CA ALA A 36 -10.75 0.22 1.81
C ALA A 36 -12.25 0.01 2.01
N GLN A 37 -12.99 1.06 2.38
CA GLN A 37 -14.45 1.00 2.50
C GLN A 37 -15.11 0.95 1.12
N ASP A 38 -14.60 1.71 0.15
CA ASP A 38 -15.13 1.74 -1.22
C ASP A 38 -14.97 0.38 -1.90
N ILE A 39 -13.82 -0.28 -1.73
CA ILE A 39 -13.58 -1.64 -2.23
C ILE A 39 -14.62 -2.61 -1.69
N LEU A 40 -15.03 -2.50 -0.42
CA LEU A 40 -15.99 -3.40 0.18
C LEU A 40 -17.43 -3.07 -0.21
N ASN A 41 -17.77 -1.78 -0.29
CA ASN A 41 -19.09 -1.33 -0.66
C ASN A 41 -19.40 -1.60 -2.15
N LYS A 42 -18.41 -1.53 -3.04
CA LYS A 42 -18.54 -1.87 -4.47
C LYS A 42 -19.00 -3.33 -4.70
N HIS A 43 -18.75 -4.21 -3.74
CA HIS A 43 -19.04 -5.65 -3.85
C HIS A 43 -20.13 -6.14 -2.88
N LYS A 44 -20.77 -5.23 -2.13
CA LYS A 44 -22.04 -5.58 -1.48
C LYS A 44 -23.07 -5.68 -2.61
N GLY A 45 -23.59 -6.89 -2.83
CA GLY A 45 -24.68 -7.07 -3.78
C GLY A 45 -25.84 -6.15 -3.41
N GLU A 46 -26.52 -5.62 -4.42
CA GLU A 46 -27.75 -4.85 -4.26
C GLU A 46 -28.72 -5.66 -3.39
N ASP A 47 -28.92 -5.22 -2.15
CA ASP A 47 -29.87 -5.86 -1.24
C ASP A 47 -31.29 -5.69 -1.82
N PRO A 48 -32.12 -6.75 -1.91
CA PRO A 48 -33.50 -6.65 -2.39
C PRO A 48 -34.42 -6.05 -1.33
N ILE A 49 -34.07 -4.91 -0.75
CA ILE A 49 -34.93 -4.16 0.16
C ILE A 49 -35.14 -2.79 -0.47
N GLU A 50 -36.17 -2.73 -1.30
CA GLU A 50 -36.85 -1.51 -1.72
C GLU A 50 -37.14 -0.65 -0.47
N ASP A 51 -36.49 0.50 -0.38
CA ASP A 51 -36.71 1.50 0.66
C ASP A 51 -38.17 1.96 0.62
N ASN A 52 -38.98 1.45 1.53
CA ASN A 52 -40.23 2.10 1.95
C ASN A 52 -40.23 2.37 3.46
N VAL A 53 -39.09 2.74 4.04
CA VAL A 53 -39.03 3.23 5.42
C VAL A 53 -38.92 4.76 5.42
N THR A 54 -40.02 5.40 5.04
CA THR A 54 -40.30 6.78 5.43
C THR A 54 -41.02 6.74 6.78
N ASP A 55 -40.34 6.34 7.86
CA ASP A 55 -40.95 6.47 9.19
C ASP A 55 -39.94 6.88 10.24
N ALA A 56 -40.24 7.99 10.93
CA ALA A 56 -39.40 8.64 11.92
C ALA A 56 -39.50 7.95 13.30
N THR A 57 -39.55 6.62 13.31
CA THR A 57 -39.74 5.81 14.52
C THR A 57 -38.49 4.99 14.84
N CYS A 58 -38.11 4.95 16.13
CA CYS A 58 -37.00 4.11 16.59
C CYS A 58 -37.35 2.62 16.36
N VAL A 59 -36.53 1.92 15.58
CA VAL A 59 -36.69 0.48 15.34
C VAL A 59 -36.39 -0.29 16.62
N VAL A 60 -37.43 -0.86 17.24
CA VAL A 60 -37.37 -1.57 18.53
C VAL A 60 -36.66 -2.92 18.41
N GLU A 61 -36.57 -3.47 17.19
CA GLU A 61 -36.00 -4.79 16.93
C GLU A 61 -35.28 -4.83 15.57
N ILE A 62 -33.96 -5.06 15.59
CA ILE A 62 -33.14 -5.22 14.37
C ILE A 62 -33.16 -6.70 13.98
N THR A 63 -34.14 -7.11 13.16
CA THR A 63 -34.31 -8.50 12.72
C THR A 63 -33.30 -8.95 11.66
N THR A 64 -32.71 -8.03 10.89
CA THR A 64 -31.78 -8.35 9.80
C THR A 64 -30.52 -7.50 9.87
N ARG A 65 -29.37 -8.14 10.09
CA ARG A 65 -28.05 -7.53 9.92
C ARG A 65 -27.44 -8.06 8.64
N ILE A 66 -27.23 -7.21 7.65
CA ILE A 66 -26.51 -7.56 6.42
C ILE A 66 -25.03 -7.69 6.79
N CYS A 67 -24.62 -8.91 7.09
CA CYS A 67 -23.23 -9.24 7.38
C CYS A 67 -22.49 -9.47 6.06
N SER A 68 -21.60 -8.54 5.71
CA SER A 68 -20.66 -8.80 4.62
C SER A 68 -19.68 -9.89 5.06
N PRO A 69 -19.45 -10.94 4.25
CA PRO A 69 -18.49 -12.00 4.60
C PRO A 69 -17.04 -11.47 4.66
N THR A 70 -16.77 -10.29 4.09
CA THR A 70 -15.45 -9.65 4.10
C THR A 70 -15.47 -8.37 4.94
N SER A 71 -14.71 -8.35 6.04
CA SER A 71 -14.56 -7.20 6.93
C SER A 71 -13.48 -6.23 6.43
N THR A 72 -13.60 -4.94 6.76
CA THR A 72 -12.55 -3.92 6.53
C THR A 72 -11.21 -4.31 7.11
N GLY A 73 -11.19 -5.11 8.19
CA GLY A 73 -9.97 -5.67 8.74
C GLY A 73 -9.16 -6.51 7.75
N VAL A 74 -9.82 -7.23 6.83
CA VAL A 74 -9.13 -8.07 5.83
C VAL A 74 -8.32 -7.21 4.87
N VAL A 75 -8.87 -6.08 4.41
CA VAL A 75 -8.16 -5.13 3.53
C VAL A 75 -6.92 -4.57 4.24
N LEU A 76 -7.03 -4.23 5.52
CA LEU A 76 -5.90 -3.75 6.33
C LEU A 76 -4.81 -4.81 6.50
N LEU A 77 -5.19 -6.06 6.76
CA LEU A 77 -4.24 -7.17 6.88
C LEU A 77 -3.53 -7.45 5.55
N CYS A 78 -4.27 -7.48 4.44
CA CYS A 78 -3.72 -7.60 3.09
C CYS A 78 -2.74 -6.46 2.74
N ASN A 79 -2.93 -5.28 3.34
CA ASN A 79 -2.07 -4.14 3.10
C ASN A 79 -0.76 -4.15 3.92
N ILE A 80 -0.67 -4.96 4.99
CA ILE A 80 0.50 -5.00 5.90
C ILE A 80 1.29 -6.30 5.80
N ILE A 81 0.60 -7.45 5.80
CA ILE A 81 1.24 -8.77 5.89
C ILE A 81 2.21 -9.03 4.73
N PRO A 82 1.85 -8.79 3.45
CA PRO A 82 2.77 -9.05 2.34
C PRO A 82 4.04 -8.22 2.41
N GLY A 83 3.91 -6.92 2.73
CA GLY A 83 5.04 -6.03 2.93
C GLY A 83 5.95 -6.47 4.08
N LEU A 84 5.38 -6.98 5.18
CA LEU A 84 6.14 -7.52 6.30
C LEU A 84 6.94 -8.78 5.89
N CYS A 85 6.32 -9.70 5.15
CA CYS A 85 7.00 -10.88 4.63
C CYS A 85 8.19 -10.50 3.74
N VAL A 86 8.03 -9.48 2.88
CA VAL A 86 9.13 -8.96 2.05
C VAL A 86 10.26 -8.39 2.90
N LYS A 87 9.94 -7.60 3.91
CA LYS A 87 10.95 -7.01 4.81
C LYS A 87 11.74 -8.10 5.54
N MET A 88 11.11 -9.20 5.90
CA MET A 88 11.80 -10.37 6.47
C MET A 88 12.69 -11.09 5.46
N LEU A 89 12.33 -11.09 4.17
CA LEU A 89 13.12 -11.67 3.08
C LEU A 89 14.23 -10.75 2.54
N CYS A 90 14.18 -9.45 2.89
CA CYS A 90 15.18 -8.44 2.56
C CYS A 90 16.64 -8.93 2.66
N PRO A 91 17.13 -9.49 3.79
CA PRO A 91 18.53 -9.91 3.92
C PRO A 91 18.98 -10.92 2.87
N PHE A 92 18.08 -11.75 2.34
CA PHE A 92 18.41 -12.76 1.33
C PHE A 92 18.44 -12.21 -0.09
N VAL A 93 17.59 -11.23 -0.40
CA VAL A 93 17.39 -10.71 -1.76
C VAL A 93 18.28 -9.49 -2.05
N MET A 94 18.65 -8.72 -1.02
CA MET A 94 19.34 -7.42 -1.14
C MET A 94 20.75 -7.52 -1.77
N HIS A 95 21.40 -8.67 -1.70
CA HIS A 95 22.77 -8.82 -2.21
C HIS A 95 22.85 -9.11 -3.72
N ARG A 96 21.77 -9.55 -4.37
CA ARG A 96 21.84 -10.13 -5.73
C ARG A 96 21.34 -9.24 -6.88
N ILE A 97 20.70 -8.09 -6.60
CA ILE A 97 19.97 -7.30 -7.61
C ILE A 97 20.44 -5.84 -7.59
N PRO A 98 20.72 -5.22 -8.74
CA PRO A 98 21.11 -3.80 -8.82
C PRO A 98 19.95 -2.85 -8.49
N TYR A 99 20.27 -1.68 -7.92
CA TYR A 99 19.29 -0.70 -7.42
C TYR A 99 18.29 -0.20 -8.47
N TRP A 100 18.77 0.07 -9.70
CA TRP A 100 17.91 0.60 -10.76
C TRP A 100 16.79 -0.39 -11.14
N VAL A 101 17.13 -1.68 -11.28
CA VAL A 101 16.15 -2.73 -11.60
C VAL A 101 15.11 -2.87 -10.48
N ARG A 102 15.54 -2.83 -9.21
CA ARG A 102 14.61 -2.88 -8.06
C ARG A 102 13.59 -1.75 -8.11
N HIS A 103 14.06 -0.53 -8.29
CA HIS A 103 13.22 0.64 -8.34
C HIS A 103 12.20 0.57 -9.49
N THR A 104 12.63 0.21 -10.70
CA THR A 104 11.74 0.06 -11.84
C THR A 104 10.67 -1.02 -11.59
N THR A 105 11.07 -2.18 -11.04
CA THR A 105 10.11 -3.25 -10.71
C THR A 105 9.09 -2.79 -9.67
N VAL A 106 9.51 -2.05 -8.64
CA VAL A 106 8.59 -1.49 -7.63
C VAL A 106 7.59 -0.53 -8.27
N CYS A 107 8.05 0.40 -9.09
CA CYS A 107 7.17 1.38 -9.76
C CYS A 107 6.15 0.70 -10.68
N VAL A 108 6.59 -0.28 -11.49
CA VAL A 108 5.70 -1.02 -12.40
C VAL A 108 4.71 -1.88 -11.63
N ALA A 109 5.16 -2.63 -10.62
CA ALA A 109 4.29 -3.43 -9.77
C ALA A 109 3.27 -2.53 -9.02
N GLN A 110 3.69 -1.35 -8.60
CA GLN A 110 2.82 -0.40 -7.92
C GLN A 110 1.75 0.19 -8.83
N ALA A 111 2.11 0.54 -10.07
CA ALA A 111 1.12 0.97 -11.06
C ALA A 111 0.14 -0.16 -11.41
N SER A 112 0.65 -1.38 -11.62
CA SER A 112 -0.18 -2.54 -11.96
C SER A 112 -1.18 -2.88 -10.85
N SER A 113 -0.79 -2.77 -9.58
CA SER A 113 -1.69 -3.06 -8.45
C SER A 113 -2.86 -2.09 -8.36
N LEU A 114 -2.62 -0.80 -8.57
CA LEU A 114 -3.70 0.21 -8.61
C LEU A 114 -4.67 -0.07 -9.76
N ILE A 115 -4.15 -0.43 -10.94
CA ILE A 115 -4.98 -0.78 -12.10
C ILE A 115 -5.82 -2.04 -11.80
N ILE A 116 -5.21 -3.09 -11.24
CA ILE A 116 -5.91 -4.32 -10.87
C ILE A 116 -7.02 -4.03 -9.86
N THR A 117 -6.74 -3.26 -8.81
CA THR A 117 -7.75 -2.93 -7.79
C THR A 117 -8.88 -2.06 -8.35
N ALA A 118 -8.57 -1.11 -9.24
CA ALA A 118 -9.58 -0.24 -9.85
C ALA A 118 -10.59 -1.01 -10.72
N PHE A 119 -10.09 -1.91 -11.57
CA PHE A 119 -10.91 -2.72 -12.48
C PHE A 119 -11.37 -4.06 -11.88
N ALA A 120 -11.20 -4.27 -10.58
CA ALA A 120 -11.66 -5.50 -9.95
C ALA A 120 -13.19 -5.56 -9.91
N ASP A 121 -13.73 -6.67 -10.44
CA ASP A 121 -15.15 -7.04 -10.37
C ASP A 121 -15.46 -7.97 -9.18
N SER A 122 -14.42 -8.48 -8.52
CA SER A 122 -14.56 -9.36 -7.36
C SER A 122 -13.63 -8.95 -6.22
N VAL A 123 -14.12 -9.12 -4.99
CA VAL A 123 -13.38 -8.88 -3.75
C VAL A 123 -11.99 -9.53 -3.75
N PRO A 124 -11.81 -10.83 -4.08
CA PRO A 124 -10.48 -11.44 -4.08
C PRO A 124 -9.52 -10.82 -5.10
N VAL A 125 -10.01 -10.37 -6.27
CA VAL A 125 -9.16 -9.70 -7.27
C VAL A 125 -8.74 -8.32 -6.77
N ALA A 126 -9.66 -7.57 -6.14
CA ALA A 126 -9.35 -6.28 -5.53
C ALA A 126 -8.30 -6.42 -4.41
N LEU A 127 -8.49 -7.41 -3.52
CA LEU A 127 -7.55 -7.76 -2.46
C LEU A 127 -6.21 -8.25 -3.01
N GLY A 128 -6.20 -8.96 -4.14
CA GLY A 128 -4.99 -9.35 -4.85
C GLY A 128 -4.17 -8.13 -5.28
N GLY A 129 -4.82 -7.11 -5.82
CA GLY A 129 -4.18 -5.82 -6.12
C GLY A 129 -3.63 -5.14 -4.86
N VAL A 130 -4.38 -5.12 -3.75
CA VAL A 130 -3.90 -4.58 -2.46
C VAL A 130 -2.67 -5.33 -1.95
N CYS A 131 -2.67 -6.66 -2.02
CA CYS A 131 -1.52 -7.49 -1.64
C CYS A 131 -0.29 -7.20 -2.50
N LEU A 132 -0.47 -7.05 -3.82
CA LEU A 132 0.60 -6.71 -4.74
C LEU A 132 1.16 -5.30 -4.46
N ALA A 133 0.30 -4.33 -4.12
CA ALA A 133 0.72 -3.00 -3.69
C ALA A 133 1.56 -3.07 -2.41
N SER A 134 1.12 -3.82 -1.39
CA SER A 134 1.84 -4.01 -0.13
C SER A 134 3.21 -4.67 -0.33
N PHE A 135 3.26 -5.73 -1.15
CA PHE A 135 4.51 -6.41 -1.52
C PHE A 135 5.50 -5.45 -2.20
N SER A 136 5.03 -4.68 -3.18
CA SER A 136 5.84 -3.70 -3.90
C SER A 136 6.38 -2.60 -2.98
N SER A 137 5.51 -2.04 -2.13
CA SER A 137 5.89 -1.00 -1.17
C SER A 137 6.93 -1.50 -0.15
N GLY A 138 6.83 -2.75 0.30
CA GLY A 138 7.85 -3.39 1.16
C GLY A 138 9.21 -3.53 0.47
N LEU A 139 9.23 -3.89 -0.82
CA LEU A 139 10.46 -3.96 -1.62
C LEU A 139 11.08 -2.58 -1.84
N GLY A 140 10.25 -1.56 -2.07
CA GLY A 140 10.73 -0.20 -2.26
C GLY A 140 11.32 0.39 -0.98
N GLU A 141 10.65 0.23 0.16
CA GLU A 141 11.12 0.75 1.45
C GLU A 141 12.50 0.19 1.83
N THR A 142 12.68 -1.12 1.70
CA THR A 142 13.98 -1.76 1.94
C THR A 142 15.06 -1.26 0.99
N THR A 143 14.72 -1.07 -0.29
CA THR A 143 15.64 -0.55 -1.31
C THR A 143 16.06 0.89 -1.02
N TYR A 144 15.12 1.79 -0.72
CA TYR A 144 15.42 3.20 -0.44
C TYR A 144 16.15 3.39 0.88
N LEU A 145 15.81 2.60 1.90
CA LEU A 145 16.51 2.65 3.19
C LEU A 145 17.96 2.18 3.04
N GLY A 146 18.20 1.13 2.25
CA GLY A 146 19.56 0.69 1.91
C GLY A 146 20.34 1.74 1.12
N LEU A 147 19.68 2.43 0.19
CA LEU A 147 20.30 3.52 -0.57
C LEU A 147 20.62 4.73 0.31
N ALA A 148 19.74 5.09 1.25
CA ALA A 148 19.92 6.21 2.17
C ALA A 148 21.17 6.04 3.07
N GLY A 149 21.54 4.79 3.40
CA GLY A 149 22.78 4.50 4.13
C GLY A 149 24.06 4.79 3.33
N HIS A 150 23.98 4.86 2.00
CA HIS A 150 25.12 5.10 1.12
C HIS A 150 25.39 6.58 0.86
N TYR A 151 24.41 7.47 1.05
CA TYR A 151 24.58 8.91 0.88
C TYR A 151 24.82 9.60 2.23
N SER A 152 25.73 10.58 2.25
CA SER A 152 26.06 11.33 3.46
C SER A 152 24.83 12.06 4.01
N LYS A 153 24.69 11.97 5.35
CA LYS A 153 23.76 12.79 6.13
C LYS A 153 24.11 14.26 6.06
#